data_AF-A0A8I0A6W1-F1
#
_entry.id   AF-A0A8I0A6W1-F1
#
_cell.length_a   1.000
_cell.length_b   1.000
_cell.length_c   1.000
_cell.angle_alpha   90.00
_cell.angle_beta   90.00
_cell.angle_gamma   90.00
#
_symmetry.space_group_name_H-M   'P 1'
#
loop_
_entity.id
_entity.type
_entity.pdbx_description
1 polymer ?
#
loop_
_entity_poly.entity_id
_entity_poly.type
_entity_poly.pdbx_seq_one_letter_code
_entity_poly.pdbx_strand_id
1 'polypeptide(L)'
;MFVSFNKAFDKKKSMDKIPEPIIKALSEELPSGFKYVQMDKDTCCLIPEGEEINFSVDFIKDNEFNAKTPDELMEYLYRTQKQLRIKSNTIEINGNKLNVSDLIKLPLKNVEIDHSTIIIEPKAFPKPFELPIEYEDGKYISVKIQRQPLADLKKSLFKSIDMESMEVSYIIDEINHSMSMDLKIRLDKAETVEEILKISKIYDRFKKGKVVIGNNEINGCIKEKDYDNNFAELIDFWEKVNALSGFLGIVIKPKVNILNEDVEIVKALYNSFIENTDFKKNINTKKFTLSFKNEIKTDEINYKDEMAFQFEEYKEYSILETPLELYCVITLSNFKINNITLQDKVDLFKYDMEVEAVTEEGVIKSVRFFTDKREVKSYREKINNSF
;
A
#
# COMPACT_ATOMS: atom_id res chain seq x y z
N MET A 1 39.47 17.86 75.73
CA MET A 1 38.07 17.70 75.32
C MET A 1 37.95 18.17 73.88
N PHE A 2 38.26 17.28 72.92
CA PHE A 2 38.09 17.55 71.49
C PHE A 2 36.93 16.69 71.01
N VAL A 3 35.83 17.35 70.67
CA VAL A 3 34.64 16.71 70.13
C VAL A 3 35.03 16.15 68.76
N SER A 4 34.91 14.83 68.60
CA SER A 4 35.25 14.12 67.37
C SER A 4 34.46 14.70 66.19
N PHE A 5 35.17 15.39 65.29
CA PHE A 5 34.71 15.92 64.00
C PHE A 5 33.93 14.90 63.15
N ASN A 6 34.13 13.61 63.41
CA ASN A 6 33.56 12.51 62.64
C ASN A 6 32.16 12.06 63.11
N LYS A 7 31.59 12.62 64.20
CA LYS A 7 30.22 12.30 64.64
C LYS A 7 29.12 13.16 63.98
N ALA A 8 29.47 14.10 63.12
CA ALA A 8 28.50 14.93 62.38
C ALA A 8 28.17 14.37 60.97
N PHE A 9 28.89 13.36 60.48
CA PHE A 9 28.74 12.84 59.11
C PHE A 9 28.03 11.49 59.00
N ASP A 10 27.46 10.97 60.08
CA ASP A 10 26.63 9.75 60.07
C ASP A 10 25.14 10.04 59.81
N LYS A 11 24.88 10.69 58.67
CA LYS A 11 23.62 10.52 57.96
C LYS A 11 23.93 10.40 56.47
N LYS A 12 23.85 9.17 55.94
CA LYS A 12 23.41 8.96 54.56
C LYS A 12 21.98 9.52 54.42
N LYS A 13 21.85 10.85 54.43
CA LYS A 13 20.80 11.52 53.68
C LYS A 13 21.17 11.26 52.23
N SER A 14 20.26 10.72 51.43
CA SER A 14 20.43 10.85 49.99
C SER A 14 20.69 12.34 49.72
N MET A 15 21.83 12.68 49.12
CA MET A 15 22.05 14.02 48.59
C MET A 15 21.18 14.14 47.33
N ASP A 16 19.86 14.17 47.52
CA ASP A 16 18.94 14.51 46.43
C ASP A 16 18.79 16.03 46.29
N LYS A 17 19.36 16.82 47.23
CA LYS A 17 19.30 18.28 47.26
C LYS A 17 20.71 18.88 47.33
N ILE A 18 21.03 19.76 46.39
CA ILE A 18 22.27 20.55 46.37
C ILE A 18 22.24 21.51 47.57
N PRO A 19 23.33 21.65 48.34
CA PRO A 19 23.37 22.56 49.48
C PRO A 19 22.98 24.00 49.11
N GLU A 20 22.02 24.58 49.85
CA GLU A 20 21.52 25.94 49.63
C GLU A 20 22.61 27.03 49.59
N PRO A 21 23.68 26.97 50.41
CA PRO A 21 24.78 27.93 50.28
C PRO A 21 25.47 27.91 48.92
N ILE A 22 25.54 26.75 48.26
CA ILE A 22 26.13 26.62 46.92
C ILE A 22 25.22 27.26 45.88
N ILE A 23 23.91 26.99 45.92
CA ILE A 23 22.93 27.60 45.01
C ILE A 23 22.90 29.12 45.17
N LYS A 24 22.98 29.60 46.42
CA LYS A 24 23.01 31.04 46.71
C LYS A 24 24.27 31.71 46.16
N ALA A 25 25.44 31.12 46.39
CA ALA A 25 26.71 31.62 45.85
C ALA A 25 26.70 31.70 44.31
N LEU A 26 26.20 30.65 43.63
CA LEU A 26 26.04 30.66 42.18
C LEU A 26 25.08 31.77 41.70
N SER A 27 24.02 32.04 42.45
CA SER A 27 23.02 33.06 42.08
C SER A 27 23.54 34.49 42.28
N GLU A 28 24.48 34.70 43.21
CA GLU A 28 25.12 36.01 43.44
C GLU A 28 26.04 36.42 42.27
N GLU A 29 26.46 35.47 41.42
CA GLU A 29 27.27 35.73 40.21
C GLU A 29 26.42 36.17 39.00
N LEU A 30 25.08 36.05 39.09
CA LEU A 30 24.17 36.40 38.00
C LEU A 30 23.78 37.90 38.01
N PRO A 31 23.40 38.47 36.86
CA PRO A 31 22.76 39.79 36.81
C PRO A 31 21.50 39.86 37.69
N SER A 32 21.18 41.06 38.18
CA SER A 32 19.99 41.29 38.98
C SER A 32 18.71 40.80 38.28
N GLY A 33 17.86 40.08 39.01
CA GLY A 33 16.61 39.52 38.48
C GLY A 33 16.70 38.08 37.98
N PHE A 34 17.82 37.38 38.24
CA PHE A 34 17.98 35.95 37.95
C PHE A 34 18.48 35.19 39.18
N LYS A 35 18.14 33.91 39.25
CA LYS A 35 18.66 32.97 40.26
C LYS A 35 18.78 31.56 39.70
N TYR A 36 19.58 30.74 40.35
CA TYR A 36 19.59 29.30 40.07
C TYR A 36 18.56 28.55 40.90
N VAL A 37 17.85 27.62 40.27
CA VAL A 37 16.98 26.64 40.94
C VAL A 37 17.40 25.24 40.56
N GLN A 38 17.49 24.37 41.56
CA GLN A 38 17.80 22.97 41.37
C GLN A 38 16.64 22.29 40.61
N MET A 39 16.96 21.64 39.49
CA MET A 39 15.99 20.93 38.64
C MET A 39 16.01 19.42 38.84
N ASP A 40 17.19 18.87 39.10
CA ASP A 40 17.38 17.46 39.47
C ASP A 40 18.51 17.33 40.49
N LYS A 41 18.93 16.10 40.81
CA LYS A 41 19.93 15.82 41.86
C LYS A 41 21.25 16.58 41.71
N ASP A 42 21.67 16.85 40.49
CA ASP A 42 23.00 17.41 40.19
C ASP A 42 22.95 18.73 39.41
N THR A 43 21.76 19.12 38.92
CA THR A 43 21.60 20.21 37.95
C THR A 43 20.87 21.42 38.55
N CYS A 44 21.47 22.59 38.37
CA CYS A 44 20.88 23.90 38.61
C CYS A 44 20.59 24.59 37.27
N CYS A 45 19.39 25.15 37.11
CA CYS A 45 19.01 25.96 35.95
C CYS A 45 18.77 27.42 36.35
N LEU A 46 19.20 28.33 35.48
CA LEU A 46 18.94 29.76 35.61
C LEU A 46 17.45 30.04 35.36
N ILE A 47 16.82 30.78 36.27
CA ILE A 47 15.45 31.26 36.12
C ILE A 47 15.38 32.76 36.40
N PRO A 48 14.56 33.53 35.65
CA PRO A 48 14.25 34.90 35.98
C PRO A 48 13.33 34.98 37.20
N GLU A 49 13.44 36.06 37.97
CA GLU A 49 12.63 36.28 39.17
C GLU A 49 11.27 36.96 38.91
N GLY A 50 10.96 37.29 37.64
CA GLY A 50 9.68 37.87 37.20
C GLY A 50 8.80 36.92 36.38
N GLU A 51 7.55 37.31 36.10
CA GLU A 51 6.56 36.47 35.40
C GLU A 51 6.71 36.43 33.87
N GLU A 52 7.26 37.48 33.25
CA GLU A 52 7.46 37.55 31.79
C GLU A 52 8.94 37.36 31.41
N ILE A 53 9.18 36.49 30.42
CA ILE A 53 10.51 36.19 29.87
C ILE A 53 10.56 36.67 28.43
N ASN A 54 11.34 37.72 28.16
CA ASN A 54 11.69 38.15 26.82
C ASN A 54 13.04 37.52 26.44
N PHE A 55 13.04 36.69 25.42
CA PHE A 55 14.23 35.96 24.95
C PHE A 55 14.61 36.44 23.55
N SER A 56 15.86 36.85 23.36
CA SER A 56 16.43 37.23 22.06
C SER A 56 17.75 36.51 21.82
N VAL A 57 17.92 36.03 20.58
CA VAL A 57 19.16 35.38 20.12
C VAL A 57 19.45 35.86 18.71
N ASP A 58 20.68 36.34 18.50
CA ASP A 58 21.19 36.62 17.17
C ASP A 58 21.49 35.31 16.44
N PHE A 59 20.79 35.03 15.35
CA PHE A 59 21.04 33.86 14.52
C PHE A 59 21.44 34.26 13.09
N ILE A 60 22.36 33.51 12.52
CA ILE A 60 22.71 33.61 11.11
C ILE A 60 21.55 32.97 10.34
N LYS A 61 20.89 33.75 9.47
CA LYS A 61 19.82 33.24 8.61
C LYS A 61 20.36 32.09 7.76
N ASP A 62 19.65 30.98 7.76
CA ASP A 62 19.85 29.93 6.77
C ASP A 62 19.40 30.47 5.40
N ASN A 63 20.17 30.21 4.35
CA ASN A 63 19.98 30.81 3.02
C ASN A 63 18.67 30.36 2.34
N GLU A 64 18.00 29.33 2.87
CA GLU A 64 16.82 28.70 2.25
C GLU A 64 15.50 29.45 2.51
N PHE A 65 15.37 30.24 3.58
CA PHE A 65 14.13 30.95 3.88
C PHE A 65 14.34 32.28 4.61
N ASN A 66 13.88 33.38 3.98
CA ASN A 66 13.97 34.72 4.54
C ASN A 66 12.70 35.08 5.32
N ALA A 67 12.56 34.52 6.52
CA ALA A 67 11.48 34.89 7.45
C ALA A 67 11.54 36.38 7.79
N LYS A 68 10.38 37.05 7.80
CA LYS A 68 10.26 38.47 8.15
C LYS A 68 9.96 38.69 9.63
N THR A 69 9.37 37.69 10.29
CA THR A 69 9.02 37.73 11.72
C THR A 69 9.41 36.42 12.42
N PRO A 70 9.55 36.42 13.76
CA PRO A 70 9.75 35.19 14.53
C PRO A 70 8.63 34.16 14.32
N ASP A 71 7.38 34.61 14.20
CA ASP A 71 6.24 33.71 13.96
C ASP A 71 6.35 33.03 12.58
N GLU A 72 6.72 33.78 11.54
CA GLU A 72 6.97 33.20 10.20
C GLU A 72 8.11 32.18 10.23
N LEU A 73 9.15 32.43 11.03
CA LEU A 73 10.26 31.50 11.20
C LEU A 73 9.79 30.21 11.89
N MET A 74 9.09 30.33 13.02
CA MET A 74 8.57 29.17 13.77
C MET A 74 7.59 28.37 12.92
N GLU A 75 6.72 29.04 12.17
CA GLU A 75 5.80 28.39 11.23
C GLU A 75 6.56 27.70 10.09
N TYR A 76 7.60 28.32 9.53
CA TYR A 76 8.43 27.68 8.52
C TYR A 76 9.14 26.41 9.05
N LEU A 77 9.75 26.48 10.23
CA LEU A 77 10.39 25.33 10.88
C LEU A 77 9.37 24.23 11.13
N TYR A 78 8.17 24.59 11.60
CA TYR A 78 7.07 23.64 11.78
C TYR A 78 6.62 23.00 10.45
N ARG A 79 6.37 23.79 9.41
CA ARG A 79 5.90 23.27 8.12
C ARG A 79 6.93 22.41 7.39
N THR A 80 8.21 22.67 7.60
CA THR A 80 9.30 21.87 7.03
C THR A 80 9.80 20.77 7.95
N GLN A 81 9.35 20.76 9.22
CA GLN A 81 9.88 19.92 10.30
C GLN A 81 11.41 19.98 10.41
N LYS A 82 12.01 21.14 10.05
CA LYS A 82 13.45 21.38 10.14
C LYS A 82 13.81 21.96 11.51
N GLN A 83 14.95 21.53 12.04
CA GLN A 83 15.53 22.11 13.24
C GLN A 83 16.36 23.34 12.88
N LEU A 84 16.27 24.40 13.68
CA LEU A 84 17.20 25.52 13.57
C LEU A 84 18.34 25.33 14.57
N ARG A 85 19.58 25.37 14.06
CA ARG A 85 20.80 25.28 14.88
C ARG A 85 21.50 26.62 14.89
N ILE A 86 21.62 27.20 16.08
CA ILE A 86 22.22 28.51 16.27
C ILE A 86 23.53 28.33 17.02
N LYS A 87 24.64 28.69 16.36
CA LYS A 87 25.93 28.77 17.03
C LYS A 87 26.04 30.12 17.73
N SER A 88 25.89 30.12 19.05
CA SER A 88 26.09 31.30 19.86
C SER A 88 26.61 30.91 21.23
N ASN A 89 27.52 31.71 21.76
CA ASN A 89 28.02 31.58 23.13
C ASN A 89 27.22 32.45 24.10
N THR A 90 26.37 33.35 23.60
CA THR A 90 25.57 34.28 24.40
C THR A 90 24.12 34.32 23.95
N ILE A 91 23.22 34.53 24.90
CA ILE A 91 21.80 34.78 24.66
C ILE A 91 21.40 36.04 25.42
N GLU A 92 20.27 36.64 25.07
CA GLU A 92 19.73 37.77 25.80
C GLU A 92 18.38 37.39 26.41
N ILE A 93 18.27 37.56 27.73
CA ILE A 93 17.03 37.36 28.49
C ILE A 93 16.72 38.65 29.24
N ASN A 94 15.51 39.19 29.06
CA ASN A 94 15.04 40.42 29.70
C ASN A 94 16.03 41.59 29.56
N GLY A 95 16.67 41.72 28.39
CA GLY A 95 17.68 42.77 28.11
C GLY A 95 19.09 42.49 28.63
N ASN A 96 19.31 41.37 29.34
CA ASN A 96 20.62 41.00 29.88
C ASN A 96 21.28 39.94 28.99
N LYS A 97 22.52 40.22 28.54
CA LYS A 97 23.35 39.24 27.83
C LYS A 97 23.96 38.25 28.81
N LEU A 98 23.65 36.98 28.63
CA LEU A 98 24.10 35.85 29.45
C LEU A 98 24.89 34.87 28.58
N ASN A 99 25.89 34.19 29.14
CA ASN A 99 26.53 33.09 28.41
C ASN A 99 25.61 31.87 28.41
N VAL A 100 25.62 31.09 27.33
CA VAL A 100 24.84 29.83 27.27
C VAL A 100 25.30 28.86 28.36
N SER A 101 26.57 28.91 28.74
CA SER A 101 27.13 28.15 29.87
C SER A 101 26.62 28.58 31.26
N ASP A 102 25.90 29.70 31.34
CA ASP A 102 25.26 30.15 32.58
C ASP A 102 23.82 29.64 32.68
N LEU A 103 23.25 29.05 31.64
CA LEU A 103 21.89 28.51 31.68
C LEU A 103 21.77 27.27 32.59
N ILE A 104 22.78 26.41 32.57
CA ILE A 104 22.82 25.15 33.29
C ILE A 104 24.16 25.04 34.02
N LYS A 105 24.12 24.80 35.33
CA LYS A 105 25.31 24.53 36.15
C LYS A 105 25.18 23.16 36.81
N LEU A 106 26.27 22.41 36.81
CA LEU A 106 26.42 21.14 37.53
C LEU A 106 27.41 21.31 38.69
N PRO A 107 27.04 21.97 39.81
CA PRO A 107 28.01 22.41 40.82
C PRO A 107 28.71 21.27 41.57
N LEU A 108 28.19 20.05 41.49
CA LEU A 108 28.75 18.86 42.15
C LEU A 108 29.53 17.96 41.18
N LYS A 109 29.61 18.30 39.88
CA LYS A 109 30.31 17.52 38.86
C LYS A 109 31.26 18.41 38.06
N ASN A 110 32.47 17.93 37.82
CA ASN A 110 33.43 18.61 36.96
C ASN A 110 33.21 18.18 35.50
N VAL A 111 32.16 18.70 34.87
CA VAL A 111 31.79 18.40 33.48
C VAL A 111 31.78 19.71 32.69
N GLU A 112 32.62 19.81 31.67
CA GLU A 112 32.51 20.83 30.64
C GLU A 112 31.38 20.41 29.69
N ILE A 113 30.27 21.14 29.72
CA ILE A 113 29.19 20.96 28.76
C ILE A 113 29.49 21.88 27.58
N ASP A 114 29.55 21.32 26.36
CA ASP A 114 29.66 22.10 25.14
C ASP A 114 28.33 22.85 24.90
N HIS A 115 28.35 24.14 25.21
CA HIS A 115 27.18 25.02 25.18
C HIS A 115 27.14 25.89 23.92
N SER A 116 27.94 25.61 22.89
CA SER A 116 28.09 26.52 21.75
C SER A 116 26.91 26.50 20.76
N THR A 117 25.96 25.58 20.92
CA THR A 117 24.88 25.37 19.95
C THR A 117 23.51 25.29 20.63
N ILE A 118 22.62 26.20 20.28
CA ILE A 118 21.21 26.20 20.65
C ILE A 118 20.42 25.53 19.52
N ILE A 119 19.57 24.56 19.85
CA ILE A 119 18.71 23.87 18.89
C ILE A 119 17.25 24.26 19.17
N ILE A 120 16.59 24.83 18.18
CA ILE A 120 15.15 25.05 18.20
C ILE A 120 14.50 23.94 17.38
N GLU A 121 13.73 23.11 18.07
CA GLU A 121 12.98 22.01 17.46
C GLU A 121 11.51 22.42 17.25
N PRO A 122 10.96 22.27 16.04
CA PRO A 122 9.55 22.51 15.82
C PRO A 122 8.71 21.44 16.53
N LYS A 123 7.49 21.82 16.87
CA LYS A 123 6.49 20.85 17.33
C LYS A 123 6.30 19.76 16.27
N ALA A 124 6.24 18.50 16.68
CA ALA A 124 5.92 17.41 15.76
C ALA A 124 4.52 17.61 15.15
N PHE A 125 4.35 17.17 13.91
CA PHE A 125 3.01 17.11 13.31
C PHE A 125 2.04 16.27 14.15
N PRO A 126 0.72 16.54 14.05
CA PRO A 126 -0.29 15.69 14.64
C PRO A 126 -0.12 14.23 14.24
N LYS A 127 -0.57 13.33 15.11
CA LYS A 127 -0.61 11.90 14.78
C LYS A 127 -1.45 11.66 13.53
N PRO A 128 -1.14 10.61 12.73
CA PRO A 128 -1.96 10.23 11.59
C PRO A 128 -3.42 10.05 11.98
N PHE A 129 -4.32 10.37 11.06
CA PHE A 129 -5.77 10.20 11.23
C PHE A 129 -6.34 9.35 10.09
N GLU A 130 -7.47 8.73 10.37
CA GLU A 130 -8.18 7.87 9.42
C GLU A 130 -9.03 8.71 8.46
N LEU A 131 -8.86 8.47 7.16
CA LEU A 131 -9.68 9.07 6.11
C LEU A 131 -10.52 7.98 5.43
N PRO A 132 -11.85 7.97 5.60
CA PRO A 132 -12.71 7.03 4.92
C PRO A 132 -12.85 7.40 3.44
N ILE A 133 -12.67 6.42 2.56
CA ILE A 133 -12.80 6.57 1.10
C ILE A 133 -13.78 5.52 0.60
N GLU A 134 -14.82 5.97 -0.09
CA GLU A 134 -15.86 5.10 -0.62
C GLU A 134 -15.41 4.36 -1.88
N TYR A 135 -15.56 3.04 -1.89
CA TYR A 135 -15.26 2.20 -3.06
C TYR A 135 -16.54 1.64 -3.71
N GLU A 136 -17.63 1.57 -2.97
CA GLU A 136 -18.95 1.14 -3.43
C GLU A 136 -19.98 1.87 -2.55
N ASP A 137 -21.21 2.09 -3.04
CA ASP A 137 -22.18 2.92 -2.33
C ASP A 137 -22.37 2.46 -0.87
N GLY A 138 -22.01 3.34 0.07
CA GLY A 138 -22.04 3.08 1.51
C GLY A 138 -20.95 2.15 2.06
N LYS A 139 -19.98 1.72 1.25
CA LYS A 139 -18.83 0.89 1.66
C LYS A 139 -17.51 1.64 1.53
N TYR A 140 -16.72 1.61 2.60
CA TYR A 140 -15.53 2.43 2.75
C TYR A 140 -14.30 1.59 3.07
N ILE A 141 -13.14 2.06 2.61
CA ILE A 141 -11.84 1.71 3.20
C ILE A 141 -11.37 2.86 4.09
N SER A 142 -10.54 2.55 5.08
CA SER A 142 -9.90 3.55 5.92
C SER A 142 -8.43 3.67 5.52
N VAL A 143 -7.97 4.90 5.27
CA VAL A 143 -6.57 5.19 4.90
C VAL A 143 -5.98 6.13 5.93
N LYS A 144 -4.82 5.82 6.52
CA LYS A 144 -4.15 6.73 7.43
C LYS A 144 -3.44 7.83 6.67
N ILE A 145 -3.83 9.05 6.97
CA ILE A 145 -3.26 10.26 6.41
C ILE A 145 -2.41 10.96 7.46
N GLN A 146 -1.25 11.48 7.04
CA GLN A 146 -0.38 12.30 7.85
C GLN A 146 0.03 13.57 7.09
N ARG A 147 0.14 14.68 7.82
CA ARG A 147 0.76 15.90 7.30
C ARG A 147 2.21 15.62 6.93
N GLN A 148 2.63 16.11 5.77
CA GLN A 148 3.99 15.98 5.26
C GLN A 148 4.67 17.35 5.21
N PRO A 149 6.02 17.39 5.30
CA PRO A 149 6.74 18.64 5.16
C PRO A 149 6.46 19.35 3.84
N LEU A 150 6.19 20.64 3.89
CA LEU A 150 6.02 21.51 2.72
C LEU A 150 6.57 22.90 3.02
N ALA A 151 7.53 23.38 2.22
CA ALA A 151 8.11 24.71 2.35
C ALA A 151 7.20 25.81 1.76
N ASP A 152 5.95 25.89 2.23
CA ASP A 152 4.97 26.89 1.82
C ASP A 152 4.13 27.32 3.03
N LEU A 153 4.21 28.61 3.40
CA LEU A 153 3.50 29.16 4.56
C LEU A 153 1.98 29.17 4.42
N LYS A 154 1.46 29.00 3.21
CA LYS A 154 0.02 29.11 2.90
C LYS A 154 -0.61 27.76 2.60
N LYS A 155 0.21 26.71 2.45
CA LYS A 155 -0.25 25.41 2.00
C LYS A 155 0.16 24.30 2.95
N SER A 156 -0.70 23.30 3.07
CA SER A 156 -0.45 22.09 3.85
C SER A 156 -0.56 20.86 2.96
N LEU A 157 0.48 20.03 2.96
CA LEU A 157 0.52 18.75 2.25
C LEU A 157 0.15 17.60 3.19
N PHE A 158 -0.67 16.69 2.71
CA PHE A 158 -1.06 15.47 3.39
C PHE A 158 -0.87 14.27 2.47
N LYS A 159 -0.40 13.16 3.02
CA LYS A 159 -0.23 11.90 2.29
C LYS A 159 -0.67 10.70 3.11
N SER A 160 -1.12 9.65 2.43
CA SER A 160 -1.31 8.34 3.03
C SER A 160 0.01 7.70 3.43
N ILE A 161 0.00 6.91 4.50
CA ILE A 161 1.21 6.31 5.09
C ILE A 161 1.15 4.79 5.31
N ASP A 162 0.00 4.16 5.08
CA ASP A 162 -0.26 2.78 5.48
C ASP A 162 -0.76 1.86 4.36
N MET A 163 -0.71 2.33 3.11
CA MET A 163 -1.11 1.54 1.94
C MET A 163 -0.15 1.76 0.78
N GLU A 164 0.56 0.69 0.36
CA GLU A 164 1.51 0.77 -0.75
C GLU A 164 0.82 0.74 -2.12
N SER A 165 -0.26 -0.02 -2.23
CA SER A 165 -1.04 -0.23 -3.45
C SER A 165 -1.80 1.01 -3.91
N MET A 166 -1.98 2.01 -3.04
CA MET A 166 -2.62 3.28 -3.36
C MET A 166 -2.10 4.41 -2.47
N GLU A 167 -1.64 5.51 -3.08
CA GLU A 167 -1.22 6.73 -2.42
C GLU A 167 -2.26 7.83 -2.64
N VAL A 168 -2.80 8.36 -1.54
CA VAL A 168 -3.65 9.55 -1.53
C VAL A 168 -2.78 10.72 -1.11
N SER A 169 -2.71 11.77 -1.94
CA SER A 169 -1.96 12.99 -1.64
C SER A 169 -2.85 14.19 -1.89
N TYR A 170 -2.89 15.15 -0.97
CA TYR A 170 -3.61 16.39 -1.22
C TYR A 170 -2.95 17.60 -0.57
N ILE A 171 -3.15 18.74 -1.19
CA ILE A 171 -2.66 20.04 -0.73
C ILE A 171 -3.86 20.92 -0.46
N ILE A 172 -3.92 21.48 0.76
CA ILE A 172 -4.88 22.51 1.14
C ILE A 172 -4.21 23.87 1.00
N ASP A 173 -4.81 24.78 0.23
CA ASP A 173 -4.48 26.20 0.22
C ASP A 173 -5.32 26.90 1.29
N GLU A 174 -4.67 27.27 2.38
CA GLU A 174 -5.30 27.84 3.57
C GLU A 174 -5.78 29.28 3.33
N ILE A 175 -5.26 29.95 2.29
CA ILE A 175 -5.62 31.33 1.93
C ILE A 175 -6.77 31.35 0.93
N ASN A 176 -6.69 30.52 -0.10
CA ASN A 176 -7.71 30.47 -1.15
C ASN A 176 -8.86 29.50 -0.83
N HIS A 177 -8.78 28.81 0.31
CA HIS A 177 -9.74 27.79 0.74
C HIS A 177 -10.01 26.72 -0.34
N SER A 178 -8.95 26.29 -1.01
CA SER A 178 -9.00 25.31 -2.09
C SER A 178 -8.20 24.06 -1.75
N MET A 179 -8.52 22.96 -2.41
CA MET A 179 -7.83 21.68 -2.24
C MET A 179 -7.53 21.08 -3.60
N SER A 180 -6.29 20.60 -3.79
CA SER A 180 -5.92 19.75 -4.92
C SER A 180 -5.57 18.37 -4.41
N MET A 181 -6.15 17.33 -5.01
CA MET A 181 -5.95 15.94 -4.61
C MET A 181 -5.45 15.11 -5.80
N ASP A 182 -4.49 14.25 -5.53
CA ASP A 182 -3.91 13.26 -6.43
C ASP A 182 -4.08 11.86 -5.84
N LEU A 183 -4.46 10.92 -6.71
CA LEU A 183 -4.57 9.51 -6.40
C LEU A 183 -3.61 8.71 -7.29
N LYS A 184 -2.62 8.04 -6.69
CA LYS A 184 -1.71 7.13 -7.40
C LYS A 184 -2.01 5.69 -7.02
N ILE A 185 -1.91 4.78 -7.98
CA ILE A 185 -2.23 3.37 -7.80
C ILE A 185 -1.08 2.51 -8.29
N ARG A 186 -0.81 1.44 -7.52
CA ARG A 186 0.23 0.44 -7.74
C ARG A 186 -0.35 -0.94 -7.42
N LEU A 187 -1.16 -1.47 -8.34
CA LEU A 187 -1.85 -2.76 -8.12
C LEU A 187 -0.88 -3.93 -7.94
N ASP A 188 0.36 -3.80 -8.44
CA ASP A 188 1.47 -4.75 -8.22
C ASP A 188 1.90 -4.87 -6.76
N LYS A 189 1.50 -3.91 -5.91
CA LYS A 189 1.78 -3.88 -4.47
C LYS A 189 0.63 -4.39 -3.61
N ALA A 190 -0.51 -4.75 -4.21
CA ALA A 190 -1.63 -5.27 -3.47
C ALA A 190 -1.37 -6.72 -3.01
N GLU A 191 -1.74 -7.03 -1.77
CA GLU A 191 -1.53 -8.36 -1.19
C GLU A 191 -2.69 -9.32 -1.53
N THR A 192 -3.88 -8.77 -1.80
CA THR A 192 -5.10 -9.56 -2.02
C THR A 192 -5.89 -9.08 -3.23
N VAL A 193 -6.68 -9.98 -3.81
CA VAL A 193 -7.61 -9.65 -4.91
C VAL A 193 -8.69 -8.67 -4.45
N GLU A 194 -9.14 -8.78 -3.21
CA GLU A 194 -10.13 -7.86 -2.63
C GLU A 194 -9.59 -6.43 -2.56
N GLU A 195 -8.33 -6.27 -2.16
CA GLU A 195 -7.64 -4.97 -2.15
C GLU A 195 -7.56 -4.36 -3.55
N ILE A 196 -7.17 -5.15 -4.57
CA ILE A 196 -7.16 -4.72 -5.97
C ILE A 196 -8.55 -4.23 -6.39
N LEU A 197 -9.59 -5.00 -6.08
CA LEU A 197 -10.97 -4.63 -6.44
C LEU A 197 -11.39 -3.31 -5.79
N LYS A 198 -11.14 -3.14 -4.49
CA LYS A 198 -11.47 -1.91 -3.76
C LYS A 198 -10.76 -0.70 -4.36
N ILE A 199 -9.45 -0.79 -4.56
CA ILE A 199 -8.63 0.30 -5.10
C ILE A 199 -9.03 0.63 -6.53
N SER A 200 -9.29 -0.38 -7.35
CA SER A 200 -9.79 -0.20 -8.71
C SER A 200 -11.13 0.55 -8.71
N LYS A 201 -12.10 0.14 -7.89
CA LYS A 201 -13.39 0.84 -7.82
C LYS A 201 -13.25 2.29 -7.32
N ILE A 202 -12.35 2.55 -6.37
CA ILE A 202 -12.03 3.93 -5.94
C ILE A 202 -11.48 4.74 -7.09
N TYR A 203 -10.54 4.18 -7.86
CA TYR A 203 -9.95 4.88 -9.00
C TYR A 203 -10.97 5.23 -10.07
N ASP A 204 -11.84 4.28 -10.40
CA ASP A 204 -12.91 4.46 -11.38
C ASP A 204 -13.88 5.58 -10.94
N ARG A 205 -14.27 5.59 -9.65
CA ARG A 205 -15.08 6.67 -9.07
C ARG A 205 -14.35 8.01 -9.06
N PHE A 206 -13.08 8.02 -8.68
CA PHE A 206 -12.23 9.21 -8.69
C PHE A 206 -12.13 9.79 -10.11
N LYS A 207 -11.92 8.92 -11.10
CA LYS A 207 -11.89 9.28 -12.53
C LYS A 207 -13.21 9.90 -13.02
N LYS A 208 -14.33 9.37 -12.54
CA LYS A 208 -15.68 9.86 -12.87
C LYS A 208 -16.09 11.10 -12.07
N GLY A 209 -15.26 11.56 -11.13
CA GLY A 209 -15.58 12.67 -10.23
C GLY A 209 -16.73 12.39 -9.26
N LYS A 210 -16.95 11.11 -8.91
CA LYS A 210 -18.04 10.63 -8.04
C LYS A 210 -17.53 9.97 -6.75
N VAL A 211 -16.31 10.30 -6.34
CA VAL A 211 -15.71 9.67 -5.15
C VAL A 211 -16.16 10.39 -3.89
N VAL A 212 -16.56 9.64 -2.87
CA VAL A 212 -16.87 10.18 -1.55
C VAL A 212 -15.67 9.95 -0.63
N ILE A 213 -15.13 11.03 -0.08
CA ILE A 213 -13.97 11.02 0.81
C ILE A 213 -14.31 11.85 2.05
N GLY A 214 -14.12 11.28 3.24
CA GLY A 214 -14.42 11.98 4.49
C GLY A 214 -15.88 12.48 4.57
N ASN A 215 -16.83 11.70 4.03
CA ASN A 215 -18.25 12.04 3.89
C ASN A 215 -18.58 13.20 2.95
N ASN A 216 -17.64 13.64 2.13
CA ASN A 216 -17.85 14.68 1.14
C ASN A 216 -17.67 14.11 -0.27
N GLU A 217 -18.59 14.42 -1.17
CA GLU A 217 -18.43 14.11 -2.59
C GLU A 217 -17.38 15.05 -3.18
N ILE A 218 -16.32 14.48 -3.76
CA ILE A 218 -15.27 15.25 -4.42
C ILE A 218 -15.53 15.20 -5.93
N ASN A 219 -16.02 16.33 -6.44
CA ASN A 219 -16.14 16.55 -7.88
C ASN A 219 -14.74 16.69 -8.48
N GLY A 220 -14.24 15.61 -9.07
CA GLY A 220 -12.96 15.60 -9.78
C GLY A 220 -12.99 16.49 -11.03
N CYS A 221 -11.92 17.23 -11.28
CA CYS A 221 -11.72 17.99 -12.53
C CYS A 221 -10.99 17.14 -13.57
N ILE A 222 -11.61 16.06 -14.05
CA ILE A 222 -11.02 15.24 -15.13
C ILE A 222 -11.69 15.60 -16.45
N LYS A 223 -10.87 15.99 -17.43
CA LYS A 223 -11.33 16.17 -18.80
C LYS A 223 -11.65 14.79 -19.37
N GLU A 224 -12.89 14.57 -19.83
CA GLU A 224 -13.41 13.27 -20.34
C GLU A 224 -12.51 12.57 -21.39
N LYS A 225 -11.57 13.29 -22.03
CA LYS A 225 -10.73 12.78 -23.12
C LYS A 225 -9.63 11.78 -22.71
N ASP A 226 -9.39 11.59 -21.41
CA ASP A 226 -8.36 10.65 -20.89
C ASP A 226 -8.96 9.38 -20.25
N TYR A 227 -10.24 9.08 -20.53
CA TYR A 227 -10.90 7.89 -20.03
C TYR A 227 -10.42 6.64 -20.79
N ASP A 228 -9.60 5.83 -20.13
CA ASP A 228 -9.11 4.57 -20.65
C ASP A 228 -10.13 3.45 -20.35
N ASN A 229 -10.78 2.91 -21.41
CA ASN A 229 -11.76 1.83 -21.30
C ASN A 229 -11.19 0.54 -20.69
N ASN A 230 -9.86 0.39 -20.63
CA ASN A 230 -9.19 -0.79 -20.08
C ASN A 230 -9.51 -1.05 -18.60
N PHE A 231 -9.98 -0.05 -17.86
CA PHE A 231 -10.18 -0.17 -16.41
C PHE A 231 -11.44 -0.98 -16.03
N ALA A 232 -12.48 -0.95 -16.86
CA ALA A 232 -13.67 -1.76 -16.64
C ALA A 232 -13.38 -3.25 -16.84
N GLU A 233 -12.59 -3.59 -17.87
CA GLU A 233 -12.15 -4.97 -18.13
C GLU A 233 -11.27 -5.51 -17.00
N LEU A 234 -10.42 -4.66 -16.42
CA LEU A 234 -9.61 -4.99 -15.26
C LEU A 234 -10.48 -5.33 -14.04
N ILE A 235 -11.51 -4.53 -13.76
CA ILE A 235 -12.45 -4.79 -12.66
C ILE A 235 -13.18 -6.11 -12.89
N ASP A 236 -13.75 -6.32 -14.08
CA ASP A 236 -14.45 -7.56 -14.44
C ASP A 236 -13.55 -8.80 -14.25
N PHE A 237 -12.30 -8.73 -14.70
CA PHE A 237 -11.33 -9.81 -14.52
C PHE A 237 -11.14 -10.15 -13.03
N TRP A 238 -10.86 -9.16 -12.19
CA TRP A 238 -10.64 -9.41 -10.77
C TRP A 238 -11.92 -9.80 -10.01
N GLU A 239 -13.10 -9.36 -10.46
CA GLU A 239 -14.38 -9.80 -9.90
C GLU A 239 -14.60 -11.29 -10.15
N LYS A 240 -14.24 -11.78 -11.35
CA LYS A 240 -14.26 -13.21 -11.68
C LYS A 240 -13.28 -14.00 -10.81
N VAL A 241 -12.05 -13.50 -10.63
CA VAL A 241 -11.07 -14.14 -9.74
C VAL A 241 -11.59 -14.22 -8.30
N ASN A 242 -12.18 -13.14 -7.79
CA ASN A 242 -12.73 -13.09 -6.43
C ASN A 242 -13.93 -14.05 -6.26
N ALA A 243 -14.82 -14.12 -7.25
CA ALA A 243 -15.93 -15.06 -7.26
C ALA A 243 -15.45 -16.52 -7.25
N LEU A 244 -14.42 -16.83 -8.05
CA LEU A 244 -13.78 -18.15 -8.08
C LEU A 244 -13.12 -18.51 -6.74
N SER A 245 -12.38 -17.57 -6.15
CA SER A 245 -11.77 -17.72 -4.83
C SER A 245 -12.82 -18.07 -3.77
N GLY A 246 -13.95 -17.36 -3.77
CA GLY A 246 -15.08 -17.62 -2.87
C GLY A 246 -15.75 -18.98 -3.11
N PHE A 247 -16.01 -19.35 -4.36
CA PHE A 247 -16.65 -20.62 -4.72
C PHE A 247 -15.79 -21.83 -4.36
N LEU A 248 -14.49 -21.75 -4.65
CA LEU A 248 -13.53 -22.83 -4.41
C LEU A 248 -13.06 -22.90 -2.95
N GLY A 249 -13.29 -21.85 -2.16
CA GLY A 249 -12.82 -21.76 -0.77
C GLY A 249 -11.28 -21.66 -0.67
N ILE A 250 -10.62 -21.11 -1.69
CA ILE A 250 -9.15 -20.95 -1.75
C ILE A 250 -8.78 -19.47 -1.81
N VAL A 251 -7.60 -19.11 -1.33
CA VAL A 251 -7.05 -17.75 -1.46
C VAL A 251 -6.18 -17.68 -2.71
N ILE A 252 -6.65 -16.96 -3.72
CA ILE A 252 -5.87 -16.68 -4.94
C ILE A 252 -5.10 -15.39 -4.71
N LYS A 253 -3.77 -15.43 -4.88
CA LYS A 253 -2.92 -14.24 -4.75
C LYS A 253 -2.87 -13.46 -6.06
N PRO A 254 -2.79 -12.13 -6.00
CA PRO A 254 -2.50 -11.35 -7.19
C PRO A 254 -1.15 -11.72 -7.82
N LYS A 255 -1.14 -11.80 -9.15
CA LYS A 255 0.06 -11.97 -9.95
C LYS A 255 0.40 -10.65 -10.62
N VAL A 256 1.66 -10.22 -10.54
CA VAL A 256 2.13 -8.95 -11.10
C VAL A 256 1.95 -8.89 -12.62
N ASN A 257 2.28 -9.99 -13.31
CA ASN A 257 2.19 -10.09 -14.77
C ASN A 257 1.10 -11.08 -15.17
N ILE A 258 -0.03 -10.55 -15.61
CA ILE A 258 -1.15 -11.36 -16.13
C ILE A 258 -0.90 -11.64 -17.61
N LEU A 259 -0.81 -12.91 -17.97
CA LEU A 259 -0.70 -13.36 -19.36
C LEU A 259 -2.09 -13.63 -19.94
N ASN A 260 -2.20 -13.68 -21.27
CA ASN A 260 -3.47 -14.03 -21.94
C ASN A 260 -3.97 -15.42 -21.51
N GLU A 261 -3.06 -16.36 -21.25
CA GLU A 261 -3.39 -17.69 -20.74
C GLU A 261 -4.03 -17.63 -19.35
N ASP A 262 -3.58 -16.72 -18.48
CA ASP A 262 -4.20 -16.47 -17.17
C ASP A 262 -5.63 -15.93 -17.32
N VAL A 263 -5.85 -15.03 -18.29
CA VAL A 263 -7.19 -14.49 -18.59
C VAL A 263 -8.12 -15.59 -19.12
N GLU A 264 -7.63 -16.44 -20.02
CA GLU A 264 -8.40 -17.53 -20.60
C GLU A 264 -8.77 -18.59 -19.56
N ILE A 265 -7.83 -19.01 -18.70
CA ILE A 265 -8.12 -20.00 -17.66
C ILE A 265 -9.14 -19.45 -16.64
N VAL A 266 -9.00 -18.19 -16.21
CA VAL A 266 -9.95 -17.55 -15.30
C VAL A 266 -11.34 -17.47 -15.92
N LYS A 267 -11.45 -17.04 -17.18
CA LYS A 267 -12.74 -17.04 -17.90
C LYS A 267 -13.33 -18.44 -17.99
N ALA A 268 -12.52 -19.44 -18.34
CA ALA A 268 -13.01 -20.79 -18.52
C ALA A 268 -13.51 -21.43 -17.22
N LEU A 269 -12.82 -21.17 -16.11
CA LEU A 269 -13.23 -21.59 -14.77
C LEU A 269 -14.48 -20.85 -14.30
N TYR A 270 -14.56 -19.54 -14.54
CA TYR A 270 -15.72 -18.74 -14.18
C TYR A 270 -16.98 -19.23 -14.90
N ASN A 271 -16.90 -19.46 -16.20
CA ASN A 271 -17.99 -20.07 -16.97
C ASN A 271 -18.39 -21.43 -16.37
N SER A 272 -17.39 -22.28 -16.06
CA SER A 272 -17.64 -23.64 -15.59
C SER A 272 -18.30 -23.72 -14.22
N PHE A 273 -17.85 -22.89 -13.27
CA PHE A 273 -18.23 -22.98 -11.86
C PHE A 273 -19.29 -21.97 -11.42
N ILE A 274 -19.25 -20.75 -11.98
CA ILE A 274 -20.13 -19.66 -11.57
C ILE A 274 -21.34 -19.57 -12.51
N GLU A 275 -21.10 -19.51 -13.83
CA GLU A 275 -22.19 -19.41 -14.80
C GLU A 275 -22.82 -20.76 -15.13
N ASN A 276 -22.14 -21.86 -14.78
CA ASN A 276 -22.53 -23.22 -15.12
C ASN A 276 -22.67 -23.42 -16.65
N THR A 277 -21.84 -22.74 -17.44
CA THR A 277 -21.76 -22.82 -18.92
C THR A 277 -20.41 -23.33 -19.40
N ASP A 278 -20.32 -23.71 -20.67
CA ASP A 278 -19.05 -24.11 -21.27
C ASP A 278 -18.30 -22.90 -21.79
N PHE A 279 -16.99 -22.89 -21.61
CA PHE A 279 -16.14 -21.90 -22.25
C PHE A 279 -15.82 -22.33 -23.68
N LYS A 280 -16.22 -21.52 -24.66
CA LYS A 280 -16.02 -21.79 -26.08
C LYS A 280 -15.02 -20.82 -26.70
N LYS A 281 -14.09 -21.35 -27.49
CA LYS A 281 -13.12 -20.58 -28.25
C LYS A 281 -12.92 -21.20 -29.63
N ASN A 282 -12.89 -20.35 -30.65
CA ASN A 282 -12.53 -20.78 -31.99
C ASN A 282 -11.01 -20.92 -32.10
N ILE A 283 -10.56 -22.05 -32.64
CA ILE A 283 -9.15 -22.34 -32.89
C ILE A 283 -8.94 -22.58 -34.38
N ASN A 284 -7.93 -21.93 -34.93
CA ASN A 284 -7.49 -22.18 -36.29
C ASN A 284 -6.41 -23.25 -36.27
N THR A 285 -6.82 -24.51 -36.47
CA THR A 285 -5.91 -25.63 -36.56
C THR A 285 -6.28 -26.52 -37.73
N LYS A 286 -5.25 -27.07 -38.37
CA LYS A 286 -5.39 -28.03 -39.48
C LYS A 286 -4.96 -29.44 -39.09
N LYS A 287 -4.52 -29.61 -37.85
CA LYS A 287 -3.97 -30.86 -37.36
C LYS A 287 -4.25 -31.04 -35.87
N PHE A 288 -4.67 -32.23 -35.50
CA PHE A 288 -4.68 -32.69 -34.12
C PHE A 288 -3.68 -33.81 -33.93
N THR A 289 -3.08 -33.87 -32.75
CA THR A 289 -2.32 -35.03 -32.29
C THR A 289 -3.02 -35.57 -31.06
N LEU A 290 -3.60 -36.75 -31.17
CA LEU A 290 -4.44 -37.37 -30.13
C LEU A 290 -3.91 -38.74 -29.75
N SER A 291 -4.07 -39.12 -28.49
CA SER A 291 -3.61 -40.41 -27.97
C SER A 291 -4.79 -41.19 -27.41
N PHE A 292 -4.92 -42.46 -27.81
CA PHE A 292 -6.00 -43.35 -27.40
C PHE A 292 -5.44 -44.60 -26.73
N LYS A 293 -6.19 -45.15 -25.77
CA LYS A 293 -5.82 -46.41 -25.10
C LYS A 293 -5.90 -47.62 -26.03
N ASN A 294 -6.83 -47.57 -26.98
CA ASN A 294 -7.06 -48.64 -27.95
C ASN A 294 -6.87 -48.08 -29.35
N GLU A 295 -6.53 -48.97 -30.28
CA GLU A 295 -6.47 -48.66 -31.70
C GLU A 295 -7.83 -48.17 -32.20
N ILE A 296 -7.85 -47.07 -32.97
CA ILE A 296 -9.07 -46.58 -33.60
C ILE A 296 -9.30 -47.31 -34.91
N LYS A 297 -10.55 -47.69 -35.17
CA LYS A 297 -10.93 -48.31 -36.44
C LYS A 297 -11.15 -47.23 -37.49
N THR A 298 -10.08 -46.80 -38.15
CA THR A 298 -10.11 -45.73 -39.15
C THR A 298 -11.06 -46.01 -40.32
N ASP A 299 -11.29 -47.28 -40.64
CA ASP A 299 -12.16 -47.71 -41.73
C ASP A 299 -13.65 -47.49 -41.44
N GLU A 300 -14.03 -47.35 -40.16
CA GLU A 300 -15.41 -47.07 -39.73
C GLU A 300 -15.71 -45.54 -39.70
N ILE A 301 -14.71 -44.69 -39.96
CA ILE A 301 -14.84 -43.23 -39.89
C ILE A 301 -15.28 -42.67 -41.25
N ASN A 302 -16.42 -41.97 -41.29
CA ASN A 302 -16.86 -41.26 -42.48
C ASN A 302 -16.26 -39.85 -42.56
N TYR A 303 -15.19 -39.71 -43.33
CA TYR A 303 -14.46 -38.44 -43.55
C TYR A 303 -15.31 -37.28 -44.09
N LYS A 304 -16.54 -37.52 -44.58
CA LYS A 304 -17.42 -36.45 -45.10
C LYS A 304 -18.28 -35.78 -44.03
N ASP A 305 -18.49 -36.44 -42.91
CA ASP A 305 -19.38 -35.99 -41.85
C ASP A 305 -18.66 -34.99 -40.94
N GLU A 306 -19.40 -34.01 -40.43
CA GLU A 306 -18.92 -33.18 -39.34
C GLU A 306 -18.69 -34.06 -38.10
N MET A 307 -17.54 -33.88 -37.46
CA MET A 307 -17.13 -34.65 -36.31
C MET A 307 -17.01 -33.77 -35.06
N ALA A 308 -17.25 -34.41 -33.93
CA ALA A 308 -16.91 -33.89 -32.62
C ALA A 308 -16.12 -34.93 -31.84
N PHE A 309 -15.06 -34.50 -31.17
CA PHE A 309 -14.32 -35.32 -30.23
C PHE A 309 -14.45 -34.77 -28.83
N GLN A 310 -14.68 -35.66 -27.87
CA GLN A 310 -14.75 -35.32 -26.47
C GLN A 310 -13.70 -36.10 -25.68
N PHE A 311 -12.96 -35.39 -24.84
CA PHE A 311 -11.90 -35.93 -23.99
C PHE A 311 -12.13 -35.54 -22.54
N GLU A 312 -11.67 -36.39 -21.64
CA GLU A 312 -11.63 -36.15 -20.20
C GLU A 312 -10.17 -36.09 -19.76
N GLU A 313 -9.79 -35.03 -19.06
CA GLU A 313 -8.49 -34.86 -18.45
C GLU A 313 -8.64 -34.65 -16.94
N TYR A 314 -7.68 -35.15 -16.16
CA TYR A 314 -7.48 -34.77 -14.76
C TYR A 314 -6.04 -34.32 -14.62
N LYS A 315 -5.82 -33.06 -14.23
CA LYS A 315 -4.49 -32.50 -14.02
C LYS A 315 -4.53 -31.29 -13.09
N GLU A 316 -3.35 -30.89 -12.66
CA GLU A 316 -3.14 -29.63 -11.97
C GLU A 316 -3.17 -28.47 -12.99
N TYR A 317 -3.99 -27.46 -12.71
CA TYR A 317 -4.03 -26.19 -13.42
C TYR A 317 -3.51 -25.09 -12.50
N SER A 318 -2.76 -24.14 -13.05
CA SER A 318 -2.29 -22.97 -12.32
C SER A 318 -3.19 -21.78 -12.61
N ILE A 319 -3.80 -21.21 -11.57
CA ILE A 319 -4.62 -20.01 -11.63
C ILE A 319 -3.85 -18.90 -10.94
N LEU A 320 -3.25 -17.99 -11.71
CA LEU A 320 -2.40 -16.91 -11.17
C LEU A 320 -1.37 -17.47 -10.17
N GLU A 321 -0.67 -18.53 -10.56
CA GLU A 321 0.34 -19.24 -9.74
C GLU A 321 -0.22 -20.05 -8.55
N THR A 322 -1.55 -20.11 -8.40
CA THR A 322 -2.21 -20.97 -7.42
C THR A 322 -2.57 -22.31 -8.07
N PRO A 323 -1.96 -23.44 -7.65
CA PRO A 323 -2.25 -24.75 -8.22
C PRO A 323 -3.62 -25.26 -7.79
N LEU A 324 -4.32 -25.92 -8.70
CA LEU A 324 -5.63 -26.51 -8.48
C LEU A 324 -5.80 -27.80 -9.30
N GLU A 325 -6.06 -28.92 -8.62
CA GLU A 325 -6.36 -30.18 -9.28
C GLU A 325 -7.81 -30.20 -9.75
N LEU A 326 -8.02 -30.33 -11.07
CA LEU A 326 -9.35 -30.30 -11.67
C LEU A 326 -9.55 -31.41 -12.68
N TYR A 327 -10.81 -31.84 -12.79
CA TYR A 327 -11.28 -32.58 -13.95
C TYR A 327 -11.72 -31.60 -15.03
N CYS A 328 -11.48 -31.95 -16.28
CA CYS A 328 -11.83 -31.14 -17.43
C CYS A 328 -12.41 -32.00 -18.53
N VAL A 329 -13.53 -31.57 -19.10
CA VAL A 329 -14.07 -32.11 -20.34
C VAL A 329 -13.77 -31.12 -21.46
N ILE A 330 -13.07 -31.60 -22.49
CA ILE A 330 -12.74 -30.82 -23.68
C ILE A 330 -13.52 -31.41 -24.85
N THR A 331 -14.29 -30.58 -25.54
CA THR A 331 -14.96 -30.95 -26.78
C THR A 331 -14.37 -30.14 -27.93
N LEU A 332 -13.88 -30.83 -28.96
CA LEU A 332 -13.53 -30.24 -30.25
C LEU A 332 -14.68 -30.53 -31.20
N SER A 333 -15.19 -29.56 -31.94
CA SER A 333 -16.27 -29.73 -32.90
C SER A 333 -16.12 -28.79 -34.10
N ASN A 334 -17.06 -28.82 -35.04
CA ASN A 334 -17.05 -28.01 -36.26
C ASN A 334 -15.86 -28.31 -37.18
N PHE A 335 -15.50 -29.59 -37.33
CA PHE A 335 -14.43 -30.02 -38.23
C PHE A 335 -14.76 -31.32 -38.95
N LYS A 336 -14.09 -31.53 -40.09
CA LYS A 336 -14.01 -32.82 -40.79
C LYS A 336 -12.58 -33.33 -40.71
N ILE A 337 -12.44 -34.64 -40.78
CA ILE A 337 -11.13 -35.27 -40.88
C ILE A 337 -10.85 -35.49 -42.36
N ASN A 338 -9.65 -35.15 -42.79
CA ASN A 338 -9.17 -35.37 -44.14
C ASN A 338 -8.27 -36.61 -44.21
N ASN A 339 -7.48 -36.84 -43.16
CA ASN A 339 -6.55 -37.96 -43.09
C ASN A 339 -6.21 -38.31 -41.64
N ILE A 340 -5.89 -39.59 -41.38
CA ILE A 340 -5.45 -40.10 -40.07
C ILE A 340 -4.20 -40.92 -40.26
N THR A 341 -3.15 -40.64 -39.49
CA THR A 341 -1.87 -41.35 -39.55
C THR A 341 -1.45 -41.82 -38.15
N LEU A 342 -1.24 -43.12 -37.98
CA LEU A 342 -0.67 -43.69 -36.75
C LEU A 342 0.82 -43.31 -36.65
N GLN A 343 1.21 -42.67 -35.55
CA GLN A 343 2.57 -42.20 -35.30
C GLN A 343 3.33 -43.12 -34.34
N ASP A 344 2.66 -43.55 -33.26
CA ASP A 344 3.29 -44.34 -32.19
C ASP A 344 2.25 -45.30 -31.57
N LYS A 345 2.75 -46.42 -31.04
CA LYS A 345 1.98 -47.47 -30.36
C LYS A 345 2.70 -48.07 -29.15
N VAL A 346 3.80 -47.46 -28.68
CA VAL A 346 4.60 -48.02 -27.58
C VAL A 346 3.83 -48.00 -26.25
N ASP A 347 3.20 -46.87 -25.90
CA ASP A 347 2.42 -46.71 -24.66
C ASP A 347 0.92 -46.46 -24.92
N LEU A 348 0.61 -45.57 -25.86
CA LEU A 348 -0.73 -45.25 -26.33
C LEU A 348 -0.71 -45.25 -27.86
N PHE A 349 -1.87 -45.48 -28.48
CA PHE A 349 -2.02 -45.31 -29.92
C PHE A 349 -2.13 -43.81 -30.22
N LYS A 350 -1.03 -43.24 -30.72
CA LYS A 350 -0.92 -41.82 -31.03
C LYS A 350 -1.17 -41.60 -32.51
N TYR A 351 -2.16 -40.77 -32.82
CA TYR A 351 -2.54 -40.44 -34.19
C TYR A 351 -2.38 -38.95 -34.47
N ASP A 352 -1.91 -38.68 -35.66
CA ASP A 352 -2.00 -37.36 -36.28
C ASP A 352 -3.23 -37.35 -37.19
N MET A 353 -4.11 -36.39 -36.98
CA MET A 353 -5.35 -36.22 -37.76
C MET A 353 -5.29 -34.87 -38.46
N GLU A 354 -5.32 -34.90 -39.79
CA GLU A 354 -5.47 -33.69 -40.60
C GLU A 354 -6.95 -33.33 -40.64
N VAL A 355 -7.25 -32.07 -40.34
CA VAL A 355 -8.62 -31.58 -40.19
C VAL A 355 -8.86 -30.29 -40.93
N GLU A 356 -10.11 -30.07 -41.30
CA GLU A 356 -10.61 -28.82 -41.86
C GLU A 356 -11.85 -28.37 -41.11
N ALA A 357 -11.97 -27.06 -40.85
CA ALA A 357 -13.18 -26.52 -40.23
C ALA A 357 -14.36 -26.59 -41.20
N VAL A 358 -15.55 -26.90 -40.69
CA VAL A 358 -16.77 -26.97 -41.53
C VAL A 358 -17.30 -25.58 -41.86
N THR A 359 -17.15 -24.62 -40.95
CA THR A 359 -17.52 -23.22 -41.16
C THR A 359 -16.32 -22.28 -41.12
N GLU A 360 -16.50 -21.06 -41.62
CA GLU A 360 -15.49 -19.99 -41.57
C GLU A 360 -15.10 -19.59 -40.13
N GLU A 361 -15.90 -19.97 -39.14
CA GLU A 361 -15.65 -19.68 -37.72
C GLU A 361 -14.47 -20.48 -37.17
N GLY A 362 -14.00 -21.53 -37.87
CA GLY A 362 -12.91 -22.39 -37.43
C GLY A 362 -13.37 -23.51 -36.50
N VAL A 363 -12.43 -24.36 -36.05
CA VAL A 363 -12.74 -25.44 -35.11
C VAL A 363 -13.18 -24.83 -33.78
N ILE A 364 -14.26 -25.36 -33.19
CA ILE A 364 -14.73 -24.90 -31.88
C ILE A 364 -14.11 -25.79 -30.81
N LYS A 365 -13.39 -25.18 -29.86
CA LYS A 365 -12.95 -25.82 -28.62
C LYS A 365 -13.86 -25.36 -27.49
N SER A 366 -14.61 -26.29 -26.92
CA SER A 366 -15.39 -26.13 -25.70
C SER A 366 -14.67 -26.78 -24.53
N VAL A 367 -14.64 -26.10 -23.39
CA VAL A 367 -13.96 -26.54 -22.17
C VAL A 367 -14.92 -26.40 -20.99
N ARG A 368 -14.96 -27.44 -20.16
CA ARG A 368 -15.74 -27.45 -18.93
C ARG A 368 -14.96 -28.08 -17.77
N PHE A 369 -14.84 -27.34 -16.68
CA PHE A 369 -14.14 -27.77 -15.47
C PHE A 369 -15.08 -28.33 -14.41
N PHE A 370 -14.59 -29.28 -13.63
CA PHE A 370 -15.28 -29.94 -12.53
C PHE A 370 -14.30 -30.20 -11.37
N THR A 371 -14.79 -30.09 -10.14
CA THR A 371 -14.03 -30.50 -8.95
C THR A 371 -14.26 -31.97 -8.59
N ASP A 372 -15.34 -32.58 -9.10
CA ASP A 372 -15.71 -33.97 -8.83
C ASP A 372 -15.90 -34.80 -10.11
N LYS A 373 -15.25 -35.96 -10.16
CA LYS A 373 -15.38 -36.93 -11.25
C LYS A 373 -16.82 -37.40 -11.50
N ARG A 374 -17.68 -37.38 -10.47
CA ARG A 374 -19.09 -37.76 -10.62
C ARG A 374 -19.84 -36.78 -11.52
N GLU A 375 -19.55 -35.49 -11.39
CA GLU A 375 -20.17 -34.44 -12.20
C GLU A 375 -19.76 -34.55 -13.67
N VAL A 376 -18.50 -34.93 -13.93
CA VAL A 376 -17.99 -35.21 -15.27
C VAL A 376 -18.86 -36.26 -15.97
N LYS A 377 -19.16 -37.37 -15.29
CA LYS A 377 -19.98 -38.45 -15.87
C LYS A 377 -21.38 -37.96 -16.23
N SER A 378 -22.05 -37.29 -15.29
CA SER A 378 -23.40 -36.75 -15.50
C SER A 378 -23.46 -35.71 -16.62
N TYR A 379 -22.42 -34.89 -16.76
CA TYR A 379 -22.32 -33.92 -17.85
C TYR A 379 -22.16 -34.60 -19.21
N ARG A 380 -21.28 -35.60 -19.32
CA ARG A 380 -21.03 -36.34 -20.57
C ARG A 380 -22.25 -37.13 -21.02
N GLU A 381 -22.98 -37.76 -20.09
CA GLU A 381 -24.24 -38.46 -20.39
C GLU A 381 -25.28 -37.51 -20.99
N LYS A 382 -25.40 -36.28 -20.47
CA LYS A 382 -26.32 -35.27 -21.04
C LYS A 382 -25.95 -34.89 -22.46
N ILE A 383 -24.66 -34.68 -22.73
CA ILE A 383 -24.18 -34.29 -24.06
C ILE A 383 -24.38 -35.40 -25.06
N ASN A 384 -24.04 -36.65 -24.72
CA ASN A 384 -24.19 -37.79 -25.62
C ASN A 384 -25.65 -38.10 -25.96
N ASN A 385 -26.61 -37.69 -25.10
CA ASN A 385 -28.04 -37.79 -25.40
C ASN A 385 -28.57 -36.60 -26.23
N SER A 386 -27.75 -35.59 -26.49
CA SER A 386 -28.11 -34.38 -27.26
C SER A 386 -27.63 -34.43 -28.72
N PHE A 387 -26.83 -35.43 -29.08
CA PHE A 387 -26.38 -35.78 -30.43
C PHE A 387 -26.96 -37.15 -30.81
#